data_AF-A0A834D653-F1
#
_entry.id   AF-A0A834D653-F1
#
_cell.length_a   1.000
_cell.length_b   1.000
_cell.length_c   1.000
_cell.angle_alpha   90.00
_cell.angle_beta   90.00
_cell.angle_gamma   90.00
#
_symmetry.space_group_name_H-M   'P 1'
#
loop_
_entity.id
_entity.type
_entity.pdbx_description
1 polymer ?
#
loop_
_entity_poly.entity_id
_entity_poly.type
_entity_poly.pdbx_seq_one_letter_code
_entity_poly.pdbx_strand_id
1 'polypeptide(L)'
;MGKLSPCAVYAAFFLSLFNYTIHVFLQDRFPNPKSLVNDLHQNGFKAIWMLDPGIKHEEGYFVYDNGSKSDAWIQKADGRPFVGEVWPGNCVFPDFTQSKVRSWWARLVKDFISNGVDGIWNDMNEPAVFKSVTKTMPESNIHKGDDELGGCQNHSHYHNVYGMLMARSTYEGMKLANENKRPFVLTRAGFTGSQRYAATWTGDNLSNWDHLHMSISMVLQLGLSGQPLSGPDVGGFAGNATPMLFGRWMGVGAMFPFCRGHSETGTIDHEPWSFGEECEEVCRLALKRRYRLIPYIYTLFYMAHTVGTPVAMPTFFADTKDPSLRKLENSFLLGSVLVYASTMRDQGLDKLDWTIPNGTWLRFDFDDSHPDLPALYLQGGSIIPSGPPHQHVGAASPSDDLTLLVALDEHGKAEGVLFEDDGDGYEFTRGEYLLTHYVAEIQASVVTVRVSKTEGLWKRPKRRLHVQLLLGGGAMVSLLLL
;
A
#
# COMPACT_ATOMS: atom_id res chain seq x y z
N MET A 1 5.73 15.32 21.79
CA MET A 1 5.87 13.85 21.79
C MET A 1 5.23 13.34 23.06
N GLY A 2 3.94 12.96 22.98
CA GLY A 2 3.22 12.31 24.08
C GLY A 2 3.79 10.92 24.34
N LYS A 3 3.49 10.35 25.51
CA LYS A 3 3.96 9.04 26.00
C LYS A 3 3.86 7.96 24.89
N LEU A 4 4.99 7.62 24.29
CA LEU A 4 5.16 6.35 23.58
C LEU A 4 5.20 5.25 24.64
N SER A 5 4.08 4.53 24.80
CA SER A 5 4.04 3.30 25.59
C SER A 5 4.98 2.28 24.96
N PRO A 6 5.88 1.62 25.71
CA PRO A 6 6.78 0.59 25.18
C PRO A 6 6.08 -0.63 24.55
N CYS A 7 4.75 -0.76 24.73
CA CYS A 7 3.95 -1.92 24.32
C CYS A 7 3.07 -1.70 23.08
N ALA A 8 3.03 -0.50 22.54
CA ALA A 8 2.38 -0.18 21.27
C ALA A 8 3.48 0.46 20.40
N VAL A 9 3.87 -0.05 19.25
CA VAL A 9 3.05 -0.08 18.06
C VAL A 9 3.71 -1.01 17.04
N TYR A 10 2.94 -1.96 16.50
CA TYR A 10 3.29 -2.70 15.30
C TYR A 10 2.84 -1.88 14.10
N ALA A 11 3.53 -0.81 13.71
CA ALA A 11 3.11 -0.08 12.51
C ALA A 11 4.30 0.49 11.78
N ALA A 12 4.28 0.33 10.46
CA ALA A 12 5.04 1.19 9.58
C ALA A 12 4.33 2.55 9.65
N PHE A 13 4.68 3.38 10.65
CA PHE A 13 4.30 4.77 10.59
C PHE A 13 5.08 5.40 9.46
N PHE A 14 4.37 5.70 8.39
CA PHE A 14 4.75 6.78 7.51
C PHE A 14 4.26 8.06 8.15
N LEU A 15 5.17 8.86 8.68
CA LEU A 15 4.82 10.20 9.09
C LEU A 15 4.62 11.02 7.81
N SER A 16 3.36 11.30 7.46
CA SER A 16 3.04 12.22 6.36
C SER A 16 3.25 13.65 6.85
N LEU A 17 4.18 14.34 6.21
CA LEU A 17 4.50 15.72 6.54
C LEU A 17 4.02 16.64 5.43
N PHE A 18 3.23 17.63 5.84
CA PHE A 18 2.52 18.54 4.95
C PHE A 18 3.23 19.88 4.87
N ASN A 19 3.46 20.33 3.64
CA ASN A 19 3.83 21.71 3.34
C ASN A 19 3.14 22.18 2.07
N TYR A 20 2.45 23.32 2.15
CA TYR A 20 1.81 23.95 0.99
C TYR A 20 2.82 24.61 0.03
N THR A 21 4.06 24.83 0.47
CA THR A 21 5.17 25.25 -0.41
C THR A 21 5.97 24.01 -0.85
N ILE A 22 5.74 23.59 -2.09
CA ILE A 22 6.30 22.34 -2.64
C ILE A 22 7.84 22.41 -2.74
N HIS A 23 8.55 21.29 -2.54
CA HIS A 23 10.03 21.23 -2.53
C HIS A 23 10.76 22.13 -1.51
N VAL A 24 10.05 22.71 -0.55
CA VAL A 24 10.63 23.49 0.56
C VAL A 24 10.23 22.83 1.87
N PHE A 25 11.03 23.00 2.91
CA PHE A 25 10.64 22.71 4.29
C PHE A 25 10.38 24.03 5.01
N LEU A 26 9.23 24.15 5.67
CA LEU A 26 8.91 25.32 6.48
C LEU A 26 9.89 25.43 7.65
N GLN A 27 10.73 26.46 7.67
CA GLN A 27 11.83 26.59 8.64
C GLN A 27 11.34 26.73 10.09
N ASP A 28 10.15 27.30 10.30
CA ASP A 28 9.52 27.45 11.61
C ASP A 28 9.01 26.11 12.20
N ARG A 29 8.61 25.16 11.35
CA ARG A 29 8.11 23.83 11.75
C ARG A 29 9.15 22.72 11.64
N PHE A 30 9.98 22.78 10.60
CA PHE A 30 10.98 21.79 10.23
C PHE A 30 12.34 22.48 9.99
N PRO A 31 12.96 23.10 11.00
CA PRO A 31 14.21 23.84 10.84
C PRO A 31 15.38 22.96 10.40
N ASN A 32 15.35 21.66 10.73
CA ASN A 32 16.35 20.69 10.30
C ASN A 32 15.67 19.37 9.90
N PRO A 33 15.14 19.28 8.67
CA PRO A 33 14.40 18.09 8.21
C PRO A 33 15.28 16.84 8.21
N LYS A 34 16.58 16.98 7.92
CA LYS A 34 17.53 15.86 7.94
C LYS A 34 17.70 15.27 9.34
N SER A 35 17.78 16.12 10.38
CA SER A 35 17.84 15.63 11.77
C SER A 35 16.56 14.90 12.15
N LEU A 36 15.40 15.47 11.84
CA LEU A 36 14.11 14.83 12.11
C LEU A 36 14.02 13.43 11.47
N VAL A 37 14.41 13.32 10.20
CA VAL A 37 14.36 12.03 9.50
C VAL A 37 15.37 11.04 10.07
N ASN A 38 16.57 11.49 10.45
CA ASN A 38 17.54 10.64 11.15
C ASN A 38 16.97 10.10 12.48
N ASP A 39 16.29 10.94 13.26
CA ASP A 39 15.65 10.52 14.52
C ASP A 39 14.55 9.48 14.25
N LEU A 40 13.76 9.67 13.19
CA LEU A 40 12.76 8.67 12.75
C LEU A 40 13.43 7.34 12.37
N HIS A 41 14.52 7.37 11.60
CA HIS A 41 15.26 6.18 11.19
C HIS A 41 15.85 5.42 12.37
N GLN A 42 16.36 6.11 13.40
CA GLN A 42 16.86 5.49 14.63
C GLN A 42 15.78 4.71 15.39
N ASN A 43 14.51 5.08 15.21
CA ASN A 43 13.36 4.41 15.79
C ASN A 43 12.69 3.41 14.81
N GLY A 44 13.32 3.12 13.67
CA GLY A 44 12.82 2.15 12.68
C GLY A 44 11.72 2.67 11.76
N PHE A 45 11.44 3.98 11.77
CA PHE A 45 10.44 4.62 10.92
C PHE A 45 11.00 5.04 9.56
N LYS A 46 10.08 5.35 8.64
CA LYS A 46 10.37 5.91 7.31
C LYS A 46 9.58 7.20 7.13
N ALA A 47 10.19 8.20 6.48
CA ALA A 47 9.57 9.50 6.29
C ALA A 47 8.99 9.64 4.88
N ILE A 48 7.70 9.95 4.79
CA ILE A 48 7.01 10.23 3.52
C ILE A 48 6.54 11.68 3.51
N TRP A 49 6.79 12.37 2.40
CA TRP A 49 6.42 13.77 2.25
C TRP A 49 5.49 13.97 1.08
N MET A 50 4.49 14.82 1.28
CA MET A 50 3.55 15.18 0.22
C MET A 50 4.16 16.21 -0.73
N LEU A 51 4.02 16.00 -2.04
CA LEU A 51 4.39 16.92 -3.10
C LEU A 51 3.25 16.99 -4.11
N ASP A 52 2.55 18.13 -4.15
CA ASP A 52 1.44 18.41 -5.06
C ASP A 52 1.93 19.08 -6.36
N PRO A 53 1.16 19.03 -7.45
CA PRO A 53 1.55 19.67 -8.71
C PRO A 53 1.31 21.19 -8.74
N GLY A 54 0.58 21.74 -7.77
CA GLY A 54 0.29 23.17 -7.70
C GLY A 54 1.50 23.95 -7.21
N ILE A 55 2.21 24.64 -8.11
CA ILE A 55 3.35 25.48 -7.75
C ILE A 55 2.87 26.91 -7.55
N LYS A 56 3.06 27.44 -6.34
CA LYS A 56 2.68 28.82 -5.97
C LYS A 56 3.20 29.82 -7.03
N HIS A 57 2.29 30.63 -7.56
CA HIS A 57 2.58 31.65 -8.55
C HIS A 57 3.13 32.90 -7.85
N GLU A 58 4.42 32.89 -7.54
CA GLU A 58 5.10 33.93 -6.76
C GLU A 58 6.54 34.12 -7.26
N GLU A 59 6.88 35.32 -7.71
CA GLU A 59 8.26 35.66 -8.09
C GLU A 59 9.21 35.58 -6.88
N GLY A 60 10.41 35.07 -7.09
CA GLY A 60 11.40 34.84 -6.02
C GLY A 60 11.26 33.48 -5.34
N TYR A 61 10.16 32.76 -5.56
CA TYR A 61 10.06 31.36 -5.18
C TYR A 61 10.81 30.50 -6.19
N PHE A 62 11.90 29.86 -5.75
CA PHE A 62 12.88 29.25 -6.66
C PHE A 62 12.28 28.21 -7.63
N VAL A 63 11.27 27.45 -7.21
CA VAL A 63 10.61 26.45 -8.09
C VAL A 63 9.83 27.17 -9.19
N TYR A 64 9.09 28.23 -8.84
CA TYR A 64 8.37 29.04 -9.82
C TYR A 64 9.33 29.75 -10.78
N ASP A 65 10.40 30.37 -10.27
CA ASP A 65 11.36 31.07 -11.11
C ASP A 65 12.10 30.10 -12.06
N ASN A 66 12.49 28.92 -11.56
CA ASN A 66 13.19 27.91 -12.34
C ASN A 66 12.29 27.23 -13.38
N GLY A 67 11.05 26.91 -13.02
CA GLY A 67 10.06 26.35 -13.95
C GLY A 67 9.66 27.36 -15.04
N SER A 68 9.55 28.65 -14.71
CA SER A 68 9.30 29.71 -15.69
C SER A 68 10.45 29.85 -16.69
N LYS A 69 11.71 29.82 -16.22
CA LYS A 69 12.90 29.79 -17.10
C LYS A 69 12.95 28.55 -17.98
N SER A 70 12.40 27.43 -17.51
CA SER A 70 12.36 26.16 -18.24
C SER A 70 11.14 26.00 -19.14
N ASP A 71 10.27 27.02 -19.21
CA ASP A 71 9.01 26.97 -19.95
C ASP A 71 8.16 25.74 -19.56
N ALA A 72 8.04 25.52 -18.25
CA ALA A 72 7.49 24.28 -17.68
C ALA A 72 5.96 24.28 -17.51
N TRP A 73 5.30 25.42 -17.68
CA TRP A 73 3.89 25.57 -17.29
C TRP A 73 2.90 25.23 -18.40
N ILE A 74 1.79 24.61 -18.01
CA ILE A 74 0.60 24.49 -18.85
C ILE A 74 0.07 25.90 -19.15
N GLN A 75 -0.41 26.12 -20.38
CA GLN A 75 -0.81 27.43 -20.86
C GLN A 75 -2.33 27.54 -21.05
N LYS A 76 -2.83 28.76 -21.12
CA LYS A 76 -4.14 29.07 -21.68
C LYS A 76 -4.03 29.21 -23.21
N ALA A 77 -5.15 29.31 -23.89
CA ALA A 77 -5.20 29.56 -25.33
C ALA A 77 -4.48 30.86 -25.78
N ASP A 78 -4.30 31.82 -24.88
CA ASP A 78 -3.56 33.07 -25.14
C ASP A 78 -2.04 32.96 -24.95
N GLY A 79 -1.53 31.75 -24.68
CA GLY A 79 -0.11 31.44 -24.49
C GLY A 79 0.45 31.78 -23.11
N ARG A 80 -0.32 32.44 -22.23
CA ARG A 80 0.11 32.71 -20.85
C ARG A 80 -0.03 31.46 -19.97
N PRO A 81 0.81 31.29 -18.92
CA PRO A 81 0.61 30.23 -17.94
C PRO A 81 -0.81 30.20 -17.39
N PHE A 82 -1.36 29.00 -17.23
CA PHE A 82 -2.59 28.79 -16.51
C PHE A 82 -2.37 29.02 -15.02
N VAL A 83 -3.25 29.81 -14.41
CA VAL A 83 -3.25 30.06 -12.97
C VAL A 83 -4.56 29.53 -12.40
N GLY A 84 -4.46 28.56 -11.50
CA GLY A 84 -5.58 27.97 -10.78
C GLY A 84 -5.37 28.09 -9.26
N GLU A 85 -6.45 28.18 -8.50
CA GLU A 85 -6.36 28.27 -7.04
C GLU A 85 -6.43 26.87 -6.41
N VAL A 86 -5.46 26.58 -5.55
CA VAL A 86 -5.37 25.38 -4.70
C VAL A 86 -4.84 25.79 -3.31
N TRP A 87 -4.22 24.88 -2.56
CA TRP A 87 -3.82 25.10 -1.17
C TRP A 87 -2.97 26.36 -0.90
N PRO A 88 -1.86 26.64 -1.60
CA PRO A 88 -1.09 27.88 -1.40
C PRO A 88 -1.67 29.11 -2.13
N GLY A 89 -2.94 29.06 -2.55
CA GLY A 89 -3.58 30.11 -3.34
C GLY A 89 -3.34 29.94 -4.84
N ASN A 90 -3.01 31.02 -5.53
CA ASN A 90 -2.76 31.02 -6.97
C ASN A 90 -1.55 30.17 -7.32
N CYS A 91 -1.73 29.18 -8.20
CA CYS A 91 -0.70 28.25 -8.64
C CYS A 91 -0.63 28.12 -10.16
N VAL A 92 0.57 27.83 -10.64
CA VAL A 92 0.83 27.29 -11.98
C VAL A 92 1.08 25.79 -11.90
N PHE A 93 0.88 25.10 -13.02
CA PHE A 93 0.91 23.63 -13.09
C PHE A 93 1.98 23.16 -14.08
N PRO A 94 2.93 22.30 -13.67
CA PRO A 94 3.91 21.72 -14.59
C PRO A 94 3.24 20.91 -15.69
N ASP A 95 3.67 21.09 -16.92
CA ASP A 95 3.22 20.29 -18.06
C ASP A 95 4.00 18.97 -18.15
N PHE A 96 3.60 17.97 -17.36
CA PHE A 96 4.25 16.65 -17.34
C PHE A 96 4.18 15.88 -18.67
N THR A 97 3.43 16.37 -19.65
CA THR A 97 3.41 15.80 -21.02
C THR A 97 4.71 16.09 -21.78
N GLN A 98 5.54 17.02 -21.29
CA GLN A 98 6.86 17.33 -21.84
C GLN A 98 7.97 16.59 -21.08
N SER A 99 8.80 15.83 -21.81
CA SER A 99 9.98 15.13 -21.28
C SER A 99 10.96 16.04 -20.55
N LYS A 100 11.15 17.27 -21.06
CA LYS A 100 11.97 18.31 -20.41
C LYS A 100 11.43 18.70 -19.03
N VAL A 101 10.10 18.75 -18.86
CA VAL A 101 9.42 19.10 -17.62
C VAL A 101 9.43 17.92 -16.64
N ARG A 102 9.23 16.69 -17.12
CA ARG A 102 9.42 15.48 -16.31
C ARG A 102 10.84 15.40 -15.74
N SER A 103 11.84 15.67 -16.57
CA SER A 103 13.25 15.71 -16.15
C SER A 103 13.55 16.85 -15.16
N TRP A 104 12.91 17.99 -15.34
CA TRP A 104 13.00 19.13 -14.41
C TRP A 104 12.42 18.77 -13.04
N TRP A 105 11.23 18.19 -13.00
CA TRP A 105 10.61 17.70 -11.76
C TRP A 105 11.46 16.63 -11.09
N ALA A 106 11.97 15.66 -11.85
CA ALA A 106 12.82 14.60 -11.34
C ALA A 106 14.08 15.13 -10.63
N ARG A 107 14.70 16.22 -11.12
CA ARG A 107 15.82 16.88 -10.44
C ARG A 107 15.40 17.55 -9.14
N LEU A 108 14.25 18.21 -9.10
CA LEU A 108 13.72 18.80 -7.87
C LEU A 108 13.41 17.73 -6.81
N VAL A 109 12.85 16.60 -7.23
CA VAL A 109 12.60 15.45 -6.35
C VAL A 109 13.92 14.89 -5.83
N LYS A 110 14.91 14.68 -6.71
CA LYS A 110 16.26 14.20 -6.33
C LYS A 110 16.87 15.05 -5.23
N ASP A 111 16.84 16.38 -5.39
CA ASP A 111 17.39 17.31 -4.42
C ASP A 111 16.58 17.32 -3.11
N PHE A 112 15.25 17.25 -3.20
CA PHE A 112 14.37 17.20 -2.05
C PHE A 112 14.63 15.96 -1.17
N ILE A 113 14.74 14.78 -1.78
CA ILE A 113 14.93 13.53 -1.03
C ILE A 113 16.33 13.37 -0.42
N SER A 114 17.31 14.18 -0.85
CA SER A 114 18.64 14.23 -0.23
C SER A 114 18.60 14.64 1.27
N ASN A 115 17.45 15.15 1.73
CA ASN A 115 17.16 15.43 3.14
C ASN A 115 16.79 14.18 3.96
N GLY A 116 16.88 12.98 3.39
CA GLY A 116 16.61 11.70 4.06
C GLY A 116 15.23 11.11 3.79
N VAL A 117 14.39 11.79 3.00
CA VAL A 117 13.03 11.35 2.65
C VAL A 117 13.07 9.97 1.98
N ASP A 118 12.27 9.03 2.49
CA ASP A 118 12.23 7.64 1.99
C ASP A 118 11.16 7.43 0.92
N GLY A 119 10.10 8.24 0.91
CA GLY A 119 8.99 8.14 -0.03
C GLY A 119 8.30 9.46 -0.30
N ILE A 120 7.60 9.56 -1.43
CA ILE A 120 6.86 10.76 -1.82
C ILE A 120 5.39 10.42 -2.04
N TRP A 121 4.53 11.30 -1.58
CA TRP A 121 3.10 11.24 -1.83
C TRP A 121 2.68 12.37 -2.78
N ASN A 122 2.26 12.02 -4.00
CA ASN A 122 1.66 12.95 -4.94
C ASN A 122 0.14 12.99 -4.75
N ASP A 123 -0.32 14.09 -4.14
CA ASP A 123 -1.74 14.39 -3.99
C ASP A 123 -2.17 15.49 -4.98
N MET A 124 -3.47 15.71 -5.08
CA MET A 124 -4.07 16.81 -5.85
C MET A 124 -3.72 16.77 -7.35
N ASN A 125 -3.36 15.59 -7.86
CA ASN A 125 -2.75 15.41 -9.16
C ASN A 125 -3.69 14.93 -10.27
N GLU A 126 -4.99 15.17 -10.12
CA GLU A 126 -5.99 14.98 -11.19
C GLU A 126 -5.74 15.84 -12.44
N PRO A 127 -5.35 17.14 -12.39
CA PRO A 127 -5.04 18.04 -11.26
C PRO A 127 -6.28 18.68 -10.63
N ALA A 128 -6.27 18.83 -9.30
CA ALA A 128 -7.32 19.54 -8.58
C ALA A 128 -7.18 21.07 -8.77
N VAL A 129 -8.31 21.76 -8.94
CA VAL A 129 -8.40 23.23 -9.02
C VAL A 129 -9.68 23.69 -8.31
N PHE A 130 -9.55 24.40 -7.18
CA PHE A 130 -10.69 24.65 -6.27
C PHE A 130 -11.78 25.54 -6.87
N LYS A 131 -11.38 26.54 -7.65
CA LYS A 131 -12.28 27.56 -8.20
C LYS A 131 -12.80 27.27 -9.60
N SER A 132 -12.56 26.07 -10.14
CA SER A 132 -13.20 25.64 -11.38
C SER A 132 -14.51 24.89 -11.12
N VAL A 133 -15.41 24.92 -12.11
CA VAL A 133 -16.73 24.27 -12.03
C VAL A 133 -16.59 22.76 -11.83
N THR A 134 -15.68 22.13 -12.58
CA THR A 134 -15.42 20.68 -12.55
C THR A 134 -14.40 20.27 -11.50
N LYS A 135 -13.90 21.21 -10.68
CA LYS A 135 -12.81 21.01 -9.72
C LYS A 135 -11.48 20.53 -10.32
N THR A 136 -11.32 20.66 -11.63
CA THR A 136 -10.07 20.39 -12.36
C THR A 136 -9.75 21.49 -13.37
N MET A 137 -8.65 21.33 -14.10
CA MET A 137 -8.17 22.30 -15.09
C MET A 137 -9.15 22.41 -16.27
N PRO A 138 -9.41 23.63 -16.81
CA PRO A 138 -10.24 23.80 -17.98
C PRO A 138 -9.76 23.00 -19.19
N GLU A 139 -10.69 22.37 -19.92
CA GLU A 139 -10.36 21.52 -21.06
C GLU A 139 -9.60 22.25 -22.18
N SER A 140 -9.82 23.56 -22.33
CA SER A 140 -9.18 24.41 -23.34
C SER A 140 -7.76 24.84 -23.01
N ASN A 141 -7.23 24.45 -21.85
CA ASN A 141 -5.82 24.67 -21.53
C ASN A 141 -4.92 23.86 -22.47
N ILE A 142 -3.77 24.43 -22.80
CA ILE A 142 -2.86 23.89 -23.82
C ILE A 142 -1.65 23.24 -23.14
N HIS A 143 -1.43 21.97 -23.48
CA HIS A 143 -0.23 21.21 -23.20
C HIS A 143 0.65 21.16 -24.44
N LYS A 144 1.95 21.34 -24.26
CA LYS A 144 2.95 21.26 -25.34
C LYS A 144 3.58 19.88 -25.37
N GLY A 145 2.76 18.84 -25.35
CA GLY A 145 3.19 17.45 -25.20
C GLY A 145 4.23 17.03 -26.24
N ASP A 146 5.10 16.09 -25.85
CA ASP A 146 6.04 15.46 -26.77
C ASP A 146 5.27 14.77 -27.92
N ASP A 147 5.82 14.72 -29.14
CA ASP A 147 5.18 14.08 -30.30
C ASP A 147 4.78 12.61 -30.03
N GLU A 148 5.59 11.89 -29.25
CA GLU A 148 5.34 10.51 -28.82
C GLU A 148 4.09 10.36 -27.93
N LEU A 149 3.65 11.44 -27.30
CA LEU A 149 2.43 11.51 -26.50
C LEU A 149 1.29 12.23 -27.24
N GLY A 150 1.45 12.58 -28.52
CA GLY A 150 0.40 13.22 -29.33
C GLY A 150 0.60 14.71 -29.63
N GLY A 151 1.74 15.29 -29.24
CA GLY A 151 2.12 16.66 -29.58
C GLY A 151 1.38 17.75 -28.78
N CYS A 152 1.32 18.95 -29.33
CA CYS A 152 0.58 20.05 -28.71
C CYS A 152 -0.93 19.80 -28.77
N GLN A 153 -1.59 19.63 -27.62
CA GLN A 153 -3.03 19.36 -27.52
C GLN A 153 -3.68 20.11 -26.35
N ASN A 154 -5.01 20.08 -26.33
CA ASN A 154 -5.82 20.56 -25.22
C ASN A 154 -5.72 19.64 -23.99
N HIS A 155 -6.04 20.16 -22.81
CA HIS A 155 -6.04 19.43 -21.55
C HIS A 155 -6.97 18.21 -21.59
N SER A 156 -8.09 18.28 -22.32
CA SER A 156 -9.01 17.14 -22.49
C SER A 156 -8.34 15.91 -23.12
N HIS A 157 -7.29 16.08 -23.92
CA HIS A 157 -6.52 14.96 -24.48
C HIS A 157 -5.63 14.29 -23.41
N TYR A 158 -5.10 15.06 -22.46
CA TYR A 158 -4.09 14.63 -21.49
C TYR A 158 -4.59 14.41 -20.07
N HIS A 159 -5.82 14.81 -19.76
CA HIS A 159 -6.37 14.89 -18.40
C HIS A 159 -6.04 13.65 -17.55
N ASN A 160 -6.43 12.45 -18.02
CA ASN A 160 -6.26 11.22 -17.24
C ASN A 160 -4.81 10.74 -17.12
N VAL A 161 -3.91 11.15 -18.02
CA VAL A 161 -2.48 10.75 -17.92
C VAL A 161 -1.65 11.74 -17.12
N TYR A 162 -2.17 12.92 -16.80
CA TYR A 162 -1.45 13.96 -16.04
C TYR A 162 -0.90 13.43 -14.71
N GLY A 163 -1.75 12.83 -13.87
CA GLY A 163 -1.35 12.28 -12.58
C GLY A 163 -0.34 11.14 -12.70
N MET A 164 -0.51 10.25 -13.69
CA MET A 164 0.46 9.19 -13.96
C MET A 164 1.83 9.74 -14.37
N LEU A 165 1.87 10.80 -15.19
CA LEU A 165 3.12 11.41 -15.65
C LEU A 165 3.83 12.16 -14.51
N MET A 166 3.08 12.76 -13.57
CA MET A 166 3.64 13.29 -12.33
C MET A 166 4.27 12.16 -11.49
N ALA A 167 3.52 11.09 -11.22
CA ALA A 167 3.99 9.95 -10.44
C ALA A 167 5.24 9.30 -11.06
N ARG A 168 5.28 9.15 -12.39
CA ARG A 168 6.45 8.72 -13.15
C ARG A 168 7.64 9.64 -12.94
N SER A 169 7.44 10.95 -13.05
CA SER A 169 8.50 11.95 -12.88
C SER A 169 9.07 11.91 -11.45
N THR A 170 8.21 11.73 -10.45
CA THR A 170 8.61 11.55 -9.05
C THR A 170 9.41 10.26 -8.86
N TYR A 171 8.93 9.13 -9.41
CA TYR A 171 9.64 7.85 -9.36
C TYR A 171 11.03 7.94 -9.98
N GLU A 172 11.14 8.54 -11.18
CA GLU A 172 12.41 8.75 -11.87
C GLU A 172 13.34 9.66 -11.05
N GLY A 173 12.82 10.73 -10.45
CA GLY A 173 13.58 11.60 -9.55
C GLY A 173 14.12 10.89 -8.30
N MET A 174 13.31 10.02 -7.70
CA MET A 174 13.75 9.21 -6.57
C MET A 174 14.87 8.25 -6.96
N LYS A 175 14.72 7.55 -8.09
CA LYS A 175 15.75 6.67 -8.65
C LYS A 175 17.04 7.41 -9.00
N LEU A 176 16.95 8.65 -9.48
CA LEU A 176 18.11 9.50 -9.77
C LEU A 176 18.90 9.91 -8.51
N ALA A 177 18.29 9.93 -7.33
CA ALA A 177 19.03 10.23 -6.10
C ALA A 177 19.73 9.01 -5.54
N ASN A 178 19.13 7.83 -5.68
CA ASN A 178 19.72 6.58 -5.24
C ASN A 178 19.26 5.41 -6.12
N GLU A 179 20.11 5.00 -7.05
CA GLU A 179 19.82 3.89 -7.97
C GLU A 179 19.76 2.52 -7.28
N ASN A 180 20.28 2.42 -6.05
CA ASN A 180 20.33 1.20 -5.27
C ASN A 180 19.11 1.03 -4.34
N LYS A 181 18.16 1.97 -4.34
CA LYS A 181 16.92 1.90 -3.54
C LYS A 181 15.69 1.85 -4.42
N ARG A 182 14.68 1.07 -4.02
CA ARG A 182 13.38 1.03 -4.69
C ARG A 182 12.58 2.28 -4.29
N PRO A 183 12.11 3.10 -5.24
CA PRO A 183 11.27 4.24 -4.92
C PRO A 183 9.92 3.81 -4.34
N PHE A 184 9.46 4.51 -3.30
CA PHE A 184 8.07 4.48 -2.86
C PHE A 184 7.38 5.79 -3.24
N VAL A 185 6.46 5.72 -4.20
CA VAL A 185 5.57 6.83 -4.57
C VAL A 185 4.13 6.42 -4.30
N LEU A 186 3.37 7.28 -3.64
CA LEU A 186 1.92 7.17 -3.50
C LEU A 186 1.27 8.23 -4.39
N THR A 187 0.26 7.88 -5.20
CA THR A 187 -0.43 8.83 -6.10
C THR A 187 -1.95 8.73 -5.99
N ARG A 188 -2.66 9.87 -6.03
CA ARG A 188 -4.14 9.87 -6.03
C ARG A 188 -4.66 9.54 -7.40
N ALA A 189 -4.30 10.36 -8.39
CA ALA A 189 -4.69 10.18 -9.77
C ALA A 189 -3.71 9.26 -10.50
N GLY A 190 -4.22 8.54 -11.49
CA GLY A 190 -3.44 7.61 -12.29
C GLY A 190 -4.18 7.18 -13.55
N PHE A 191 -3.51 6.36 -14.35
CA PHE A 191 -4.06 5.76 -15.57
C PHE A 191 -3.56 4.32 -15.70
N THR A 192 -3.99 3.61 -16.75
CA THR A 192 -3.44 2.29 -17.08
C THR A 192 -1.91 2.38 -17.20
N GLY A 193 -1.19 1.62 -16.36
CA GLY A 193 0.26 1.66 -16.30
C GLY A 193 0.85 2.39 -15.09
N SER A 194 0.02 3.06 -14.26
CA SER A 194 0.47 3.71 -13.02
C SER A 194 1.16 2.76 -12.04
N GLN A 195 0.81 1.46 -12.05
CA GLN A 195 1.42 0.45 -11.17
C GLN A 195 2.93 0.29 -11.35
N ARG A 196 3.49 0.77 -12.48
CA ARG A 196 4.94 0.77 -12.72
C ARG A 196 5.68 1.80 -11.87
N TYR A 197 4.98 2.82 -11.37
CA TYR A 197 5.59 4.00 -10.77
C TYR A 197 5.12 4.27 -9.35
N ALA A 198 3.89 3.89 -8.99
CA ALA A 198 3.32 4.28 -7.71
C ALA A 198 2.26 3.32 -7.16
N ALA A 199 2.20 3.24 -5.83
CA ALA A 199 1.01 2.83 -5.09
C ALA A 199 -0.13 3.84 -5.28
N THR A 200 -1.37 3.44 -5.02
CA THR A 200 -2.50 4.37 -4.95
C THR A 200 -3.32 4.16 -3.69
N TRP A 201 -4.20 5.10 -3.37
CA TRP A 201 -5.23 4.92 -2.36
C TRP A 201 -6.57 5.40 -2.90
N THR A 202 -7.67 5.03 -2.24
CA THR A 202 -9.03 5.28 -2.74
C THR A 202 -9.52 6.73 -2.56
N GLY A 203 -8.62 7.67 -2.26
CA GLY A 203 -8.95 9.07 -2.01
C GLY A 203 -9.56 9.33 -0.63
N ASP A 204 -10.06 10.56 -0.49
CA ASP A 204 -10.59 11.15 0.74
C ASP A 204 -11.96 10.55 1.09
N ASN A 205 -11.95 9.43 1.82
CA ASN A 205 -13.16 8.72 2.27
C ASN A 205 -13.74 9.31 3.57
N LEU A 206 -14.94 8.87 3.95
CA LEU A 206 -15.62 9.32 5.17
C LEU A 206 -15.44 8.31 6.30
N SER A 207 -15.37 8.82 7.54
CA SER A 207 -15.35 8.03 8.77
C SER A 207 -16.72 7.43 9.10
N ASN A 208 -17.23 6.53 8.24
CA ASN A 208 -18.51 5.85 8.42
C ASN A 208 -18.47 4.38 7.95
N TRP A 209 -19.53 3.63 8.28
CA TRP A 209 -19.65 2.19 7.99
C TRP A 209 -19.79 1.88 6.50
N ASP A 210 -20.45 2.75 5.73
CA ASP A 210 -20.64 2.56 4.29
C ASP A 210 -19.29 2.63 3.56
N HIS A 211 -18.41 3.55 3.95
CA HIS A 211 -17.07 3.68 3.35
C HIS A 211 -16.12 2.56 3.79
N LEU A 212 -16.26 2.02 5.00
CA LEU A 212 -15.60 0.76 5.37
C LEU A 212 -16.05 -0.36 4.43
N HIS A 213 -17.35 -0.53 4.24
CA HIS A 213 -17.90 -1.58 3.37
C HIS A 213 -17.44 -1.43 1.92
N MET A 214 -17.57 -0.24 1.34
CA MET A 214 -17.14 0.05 -0.04
C MET A 214 -15.63 -0.15 -0.27
N SER A 215 -14.81 0.00 0.77
CA SER A 215 -13.35 -0.11 0.64
C SER A 215 -12.89 -1.46 0.07
N ILE A 216 -13.58 -2.55 0.40
CA ILE A 216 -13.28 -3.89 -0.12
C ILE A 216 -13.46 -3.89 -1.64
N SER A 217 -14.66 -3.53 -2.13
CA SER A 217 -14.96 -3.50 -3.56
C SER A 217 -14.06 -2.54 -4.33
N MET A 218 -13.69 -1.39 -3.76
CA MET A 218 -12.77 -0.44 -4.40
C MET A 218 -11.35 -0.99 -4.57
N VAL A 219 -10.78 -1.60 -3.52
CA VAL A 219 -9.44 -2.22 -3.57
C VAL A 219 -9.42 -3.36 -4.58
N LEU A 220 -10.45 -4.21 -4.58
CA LEU A 220 -10.55 -5.32 -5.52
C LEU A 220 -10.64 -4.87 -6.98
N GLN A 221 -11.44 -3.84 -7.27
CA GLN A 221 -11.55 -3.30 -8.63
C GLN A 221 -10.25 -2.64 -9.11
N LEU A 222 -9.50 -1.98 -8.22
CA LEU A 222 -8.15 -1.48 -8.54
C LEU A 222 -7.20 -2.63 -8.86
N GLY A 223 -7.22 -3.70 -8.05
CA GLY A 223 -6.44 -4.92 -8.30
C GLY A 223 -6.75 -5.55 -9.66
N LEU A 224 -8.03 -5.74 -10.00
CA LEU A 224 -8.48 -6.23 -11.30
C LEU A 224 -8.10 -5.29 -12.46
N SER A 225 -8.00 -3.99 -12.20
CA SER A 225 -7.57 -2.98 -13.17
C SER A 225 -6.05 -2.85 -13.29
N GLY A 226 -5.29 -3.77 -12.68
CA GLY A 226 -3.83 -3.83 -12.79
C GLY A 226 -3.07 -2.99 -11.77
N GLN A 227 -3.72 -2.54 -10.69
CA GLN A 227 -3.10 -1.78 -9.60
C GLN A 227 -3.03 -2.60 -8.30
N PRO A 228 -1.97 -3.40 -8.09
CA PRO A 228 -1.89 -4.38 -7.00
C PRO A 228 -1.61 -3.77 -5.63
N LEU A 229 -1.05 -2.56 -5.56
CA LEU A 229 -0.73 -1.85 -4.32
C LEU A 229 -1.73 -0.71 -4.09
N SER A 230 -2.88 -1.05 -3.52
CA SER A 230 -3.97 -0.11 -3.22
C SER A 230 -4.62 -0.38 -1.86
N GLY A 231 -5.28 0.64 -1.31
CA GLY A 231 -5.92 0.61 0.01
C GLY A 231 -6.69 1.91 0.32
N PRO A 232 -7.60 1.91 1.29
CA PRO A 232 -8.28 3.11 1.76
C PRO A 232 -7.48 3.83 2.86
N ASP A 233 -7.96 5.00 3.25
CA ASP A 233 -7.62 5.57 4.55
C ASP A 233 -8.41 4.85 5.64
N VAL A 234 -7.68 4.10 6.48
CA VAL A 234 -8.23 3.30 7.56
C VAL A 234 -8.74 4.21 8.66
N GLY A 235 -10.01 4.03 9.02
CA GLY A 235 -10.73 4.90 9.95
C GLY A 235 -11.54 6.00 9.27
N GLY A 236 -11.21 6.34 8.01
CA GLY A 236 -11.81 7.43 7.25
C GLY A 236 -11.02 8.73 7.35
N PHE A 237 -10.94 9.45 6.22
CA PHE A 237 -10.27 10.74 6.12
C PHE A 237 -11.10 11.85 6.74
N ALA A 238 -12.36 12.00 6.31
CA ALA A 238 -13.23 13.09 6.72
C ALA A 238 -14.22 12.69 7.82
N GLY A 239 -14.37 13.57 8.81
CA GLY A 239 -15.17 13.33 10.02
C GLY A 239 -14.51 12.37 11.03
N ASN A 240 -15.20 12.14 12.16
CA ASN A 240 -14.63 11.39 13.29
C ASN A 240 -15.13 9.95 13.34
N ALA A 241 -14.20 8.99 13.40
CA ALA A 241 -14.55 7.59 13.61
C ALA A 241 -15.05 7.35 15.04
N THR A 242 -15.87 6.31 15.24
CA THR A 242 -16.12 5.76 16.58
C THR A 242 -15.07 4.70 16.90
N PRO A 243 -14.78 4.39 18.18
CA PRO A 243 -13.82 3.34 18.54
C PRO A 243 -14.10 1.99 17.87
N MET A 244 -15.37 1.58 17.82
CA MET A 244 -15.78 0.33 17.17
C MET A 244 -15.58 0.37 15.64
N LEU A 245 -15.89 1.50 14.99
CA LEU A 245 -15.63 1.66 13.56
C LEU A 245 -14.12 1.60 13.27
N PHE A 246 -13.32 2.34 14.02
CA PHE A 246 -11.87 2.41 13.82
C PHE A 246 -11.21 1.04 14.03
N GLY A 247 -11.54 0.34 15.12
CA GLY A 247 -11.01 -0.99 15.42
C GLY A 247 -11.34 -2.01 14.32
N ARG A 248 -12.60 -2.03 13.85
CA ARG A 248 -13.01 -2.94 12.76
C ARG A 248 -12.38 -2.57 11.42
N TRP A 249 -12.28 -1.27 11.12
CA TRP A 249 -11.58 -0.81 9.92
C TRP A 249 -10.10 -1.16 9.96
N MET A 250 -9.44 -1.06 11.11
CA MET A 250 -8.05 -1.50 11.26
C MET A 250 -7.90 -3.00 11.01
N GLY A 251 -8.84 -3.82 11.50
CA GLY A 251 -8.91 -5.25 11.21
C GLY A 251 -8.92 -5.56 9.71
N VAL A 252 -9.79 -4.88 8.95
CA VAL A 252 -9.89 -5.05 7.49
C VAL A 252 -8.67 -4.44 6.77
N GLY A 253 -8.31 -3.22 7.12
CA GLY A 253 -7.23 -2.43 6.51
C GLY A 253 -5.87 -3.10 6.65
N ALA A 254 -5.60 -3.76 7.79
CA ALA A 254 -4.39 -4.52 8.02
C ALA A 254 -4.19 -5.65 6.99
N MET A 255 -5.27 -6.16 6.38
CA MET A 255 -5.26 -7.21 5.38
C MET A 255 -5.21 -6.70 3.93
N PHE A 256 -5.33 -5.39 3.70
CA PHE A 256 -5.21 -4.80 2.36
C PHE A 256 -3.74 -4.66 1.90
N PRO A 257 -3.48 -4.61 0.57
CA PRO A 257 -2.13 -4.44 0.04
C PRO A 257 -1.45 -3.17 0.57
N PHE A 258 -2.14 -2.03 0.51
CA PHE A 258 -1.74 -0.78 1.16
C PHE A 258 -2.57 -0.53 2.42
N CYS A 259 -1.90 -0.22 3.54
CA CYS A 259 -2.53 -0.03 4.85
C CYS A 259 -2.01 1.26 5.48
N ARG A 260 -2.85 2.30 5.54
CA ARG A 260 -2.52 3.62 6.08
C ARG A 260 -3.69 4.15 6.91
N GLY A 261 -3.41 4.67 8.11
CA GLY A 261 -4.33 5.57 8.82
C GLY A 261 -4.07 7.01 8.41
N HIS A 262 -5.11 7.76 8.08
CA HIS A 262 -5.02 9.16 7.67
C HIS A 262 -6.34 9.88 7.96
N SER A 263 -6.27 11.13 8.42
CA SER A 263 -7.43 11.98 8.71
C SER A 263 -7.18 13.44 8.32
N GLU A 264 -8.27 14.17 8.09
CA GLU A 264 -8.21 15.60 7.75
C GLU A 264 -7.87 16.48 8.96
N THR A 265 -7.47 17.72 8.69
CA THR A 265 -7.23 18.69 9.77
C THR A 265 -8.54 19.07 10.44
N GLY A 266 -8.58 19.03 11.78
CA GLY A 266 -9.74 19.42 12.57
C GLY A 266 -10.61 18.26 13.06
N THR A 267 -10.27 17.01 12.70
CA THR A 267 -10.83 15.82 13.36
C THR A 267 -10.24 15.62 14.75
N ILE A 268 -10.79 14.67 15.50
CA ILE A 268 -10.10 14.10 16.66
C ILE A 268 -8.82 13.36 16.21
N ASP A 269 -7.94 13.10 17.16
CA ASP A 269 -6.76 12.26 16.97
C ASP A 269 -7.18 10.86 16.50
N HIS A 270 -6.64 10.41 15.37
CA HIS A 270 -6.97 9.12 14.74
C HIS A 270 -5.86 8.07 14.92
N GLU A 271 -4.91 8.28 15.83
CA GLU A 271 -3.97 7.23 16.24
C GLU A 271 -4.70 6.12 17.03
N PRO A 272 -4.26 4.84 16.92
CA PRO A 272 -4.96 3.72 17.56
C PRO A 272 -5.23 3.87 19.06
N TRP A 273 -4.31 4.48 19.82
CA TRP A 273 -4.44 4.70 21.26
C TRP A 273 -5.41 5.84 21.63
N SER A 274 -5.81 6.67 20.67
CA SER A 274 -6.72 7.81 20.89
C SER A 274 -8.18 7.37 21.08
N PHE A 275 -8.51 6.12 20.73
CA PHE A 275 -9.87 5.55 20.81
C PHE A 275 -10.14 4.71 22.07
N GLY A 276 -9.20 4.68 23.02
CA GLY A 276 -9.30 3.91 24.27
C GLY A 276 -8.73 2.48 24.18
N GLU A 277 -8.49 1.86 25.33
CA GLU A 277 -7.74 0.60 25.46
C GLU A 277 -8.33 -0.57 24.68
N GLU A 278 -9.66 -0.67 24.61
CA GLU A 278 -10.34 -1.74 23.85
C GLU A 278 -10.05 -1.62 22.34
N CYS A 279 -10.18 -0.43 21.77
CA CYS A 279 -9.88 -0.18 20.36
C CYS A 279 -8.39 -0.35 20.06
N GLU A 280 -7.52 0.13 20.96
CA GLU A 280 -6.07 -0.03 20.85
C GLU A 280 -5.67 -1.51 20.79
N GLU A 281 -6.29 -2.36 21.62
CA GLU A 281 -6.06 -3.80 21.63
C GLU A 281 -6.46 -4.47 20.31
N VAL A 282 -7.64 -4.13 19.77
CA VAL A 282 -8.08 -4.63 18.44
C VAL A 282 -7.08 -4.21 17.36
N CYS A 283 -6.67 -2.95 17.35
CA CYS A 283 -5.67 -2.46 16.40
C CYS A 283 -4.34 -3.18 16.56
N ARG A 284 -3.89 -3.43 17.80
CA ARG A 284 -2.65 -4.17 18.10
C ARG A 284 -2.71 -5.59 17.55
N LEU A 285 -3.83 -6.29 17.73
CA LEU A 285 -4.03 -7.64 17.18
C LEU A 285 -4.04 -7.64 15.65
N ALA A 286 -4.80 -6.72 15.02
CA ALA A 286 -4.84 -6.55 13.56
C ALA A 286 -3.43 -6.32 12.97
N LEU A 287 -2.67 -5.43 13.60
CA LEU A 287 -1.33 -5.08 13.13
C LEU A 287 -0.33 -6.22 13.36
N LYS A 288 -0.38 -6.92 14.50
CA LYS A 288 0.43 -8.14 14.71
C LYS A 288 0.17 -9.17 13.60
N ARG A 289 -1.09 -9.40 13.25
CA ARG A 289 -1.49 -10.29 12.15
C ARG A 289 -0.87 -9.88 10.82
N ARG A 290 -0.94 -8.59 10.46
CA ARG A 290 -0.27 -8.06 9.26
C ARG A 290 1.22 -8.36 9.27
N TYR A 291 1.90 -8.08 10.38
CA TYR A 291 3.35 -8.29 10.49
C TYR A 291 3.77 -9.75 10.42
N ARG A 292 2.98 -10.67 11.00
CA ARG A 292 3.18 -12.11 10.83
C ARG A 292 3.09 -12.53 9.37
N LEU A 293 2.19 -11.92 8.61
CA LEU A 293 1.93 -12.23 7.20
C LEU A 293 2.84 -11.48 6.23
N ILE A 294 3.80 -10.66 6.67
CA ILE A 294 4.71 -9.94 5.76
C ILE A 294 5.45 -10.88 4.79
N PRO A 295 6.02 -12.04 5.21
CA PRO A 295 6.65 -12.96 4.26
C PRO A 295 5.71 -13.43 3.14
N TYR A 296 4.44 -13.66 3.49
CA TYR A 296 3.41 -14.07 2.54
C TYR A 296 2.97 -12.92 1.63
N ILE A 297 2.63 -11.76 2.20
CA ILE A 297 2.25 -10.55 1.44
C ILE A 297 3.38 -10.15 0.49
N TYR A 298 4.64 -10.23 0.93
CA TYR A 298 5.80 -9.94 0.11
C TYR A 298 5.95 -10.91 -1.07
N THR A 299 5.69 -12.19 -0.83
CA THR A 299 5.60 -13.20 -1.89
C THR A 299 4.48 -12.90 -2.88
N LEU A 300 3.31 -12.46 -2.41
CA LEU A 300 2.21 -12.06 -3.31
C LEU A 300 2.58 -10.85 -4.18
N PHE A 301 3.31 -9.87 -3.64
CA PHE A 301 3.84 -8.77 -4.45
C PHE A 301 4.87 -9.22 -5.48
N TYR A 302 5.70 -10.22 -5.17
CA TYR A 302 6.58 -10.84 -6.16
C TYR A 302 5.78 -11.52 -7.29
N MET A 303 4.70 -12.23 -6.95
CA MET A 303 3.81 -12.82 -7.96
C MET A 303 3.12 -11.74 -8.80
N ALA A 304 2.65 -10.66 -8.18
CA ALA A 304 2.08 -9.51 -8.89
C ALA A 304 3.09 -8.87 -9.85
N HIS A 305 4.35 -8.75 -9.42
CA HIS A 305 5.44 -8.19 -10.23
C HIS A 305 5.81 -9.06 -11.44
N THR A 306 5.82 -10.38 -11.28
CA THR A 306 6.35 -11.32 -12.29
C THR A 306 5.29 -11.87 -13.24
N VAL A 307 4.07 -12.13 -12.76
CA VAL A 307 3.00 -12.74 -13.55
C VAL A 307 1.71 -11.91 -13.60
N GLY A 308 1.63 -10.81 -12.87
CA GLY A 308 0.51 -9.86 -12.94
C GLY A 308 -0.73 -10.24 -12.12
N THR A 309 -0.64 -11.25 -11.24
CA THR A 309 -1.75 -11.63 -10.35
C THR A 309 -2.01 -10.53 -9.31
N PRO A 310 -3.26 -10.10 -9.05
CA PRO A 310 -3.55 -9.15 -7.99
C PRO A 310 -3.19 -9.69 -6.61
N VAL A 311 -2.76 -8.82 -5.69
CA VAL A 311 -2.44 -9.22 -4.31
C VAL A 311 -3.72 -9.54 -3.52
N ALA A 312 -4.69 -8.63 -3.56
CA ALA A 312 -6.05 -8.86 -3.09
C ALA A 312 -6.96 -9.14 -4.29
N MET A 313 -7.70 -10.25 -4.24
CA MET A 313 -8.52 -10.77 -5.33
C MET A 313 -9.97 -10.98 -4.89
N PRO A 314 -10.95 -10.84 -5.79
CA PRO A 314 -12.34 -11.18 -5.47
C PRO A 314 -12.51 -12.65 -5.09
N THR A 315 -13.43 -12.93 -4.17
CA THR A 315 -13.71 -14.31 -3.69
C THR A 315 -14.07 -15.27 -4.83
N PHE A 316 -14.70 -14.80 -5.91
CA PHE A 316 -15.06 -15.65 -7.05
C PHE A 316 -13.84 -16.23 -7.80
N PHE A 317 -12.61 -15.75 -7.57
CA PHE A 317 -11.41 -16.36 -8.14
C PHE A 317 -11.14 -17.76 -7.56
N ALA A 318 -11.64 -18.06 -6.35
CA ALA A 318 -11.54 -19.39 -5.75
C ALA A 318 -12.39 -20.43 -6.49
N ASP A 319 -13.56 -20.03 -7.02
CA ASP A 319 -14.41 -20.89 -7.84
C ASP A 319 -15.16 -20.04 -8.88
N THR A 320 -14.58 -19.94 -10.08
CA THR A 320 -15.15 -19.12 -11.15
C THR A 320 -16.46 -19.66 -11.70
N LYS A 321 -16.82 -20.92 -11.39
CA LYS A 321 -18.04 -21.58 -11.85
C LYS A 321 -19.24 -21.28 -10.96
N ASP A 322 -19.01 -20.84 -9.72
CA ASP A 322 -20.08 -20.44 -8.80
C ASP A 322 -20.42 -18.95 -9.00
N PRO A 323 -21.58 -18.61 -9.61
CA PRO A 323 -21.98 -17.23 -9.82
C PRO A 323 -22.37 -16.51 -8.52
N SER A 324 -22.66 -17.23 -7.43
CA SER A 324 -23.05 -16.62 -6.15
C SER A 324 -21.90 -15.81 -5.53
N LEU A 325 -20.65 -16.26 -5.73
CA LEU A 325 -19.45 -15.61 -5.19
C LEU A 325 -19.18 -14.23 -5.80
N ARG A 326 -19.76 -13.91 -6.96
CA ARG A 326 -19.58 -12.61 -7.63
C ARG A 326 -20.27 -11.45 -6.91
N LYS A 327 -21.18 -11.74 -5.99
CA LYS A 327 -21.96 -10.75 -5.22
C LYS A 327 -21.39 -10.49 -3.82
N LEU A 328 -20.29 -11.14 -3.46
CA LEU A 328 -19.70 -11.00 -2.13
C LEU A 328 -18.89 -9.71 -2.04
N GLU A 329 -19.28 -8.84 -1.12
CA GLU A 329 -18.67 -7.52 -0.89
C GLU A 329 -18.02 -7.42 0.51
N ASN A 330 -18.10 -8.50 1.30
CA ASN A 330 -17.55 -8.59 2.67
C ASN A 330 -16.41 -9.62 2.78
N SER A 331 -15.91 -10.12 1.66
CA SER A 331 -14.79 -11.06 1.63
C SER A 331 -13.89 -10.85 0.42
N PHE A 332 -12.64 -11.27 0.55
CA PHE A 332 -11.66 -11.28 -0.52
C PHE A 332 -10.58 -12.33 -0.27
N LEU A 333 -9.85 -12.68 -1.32
CA LEU A 333 -8.70 -13.55 -1.25
C LEU A 333 -7.42 -12.72 -1.17
N LEU A 334 -6.54 -13.10 -0.25
CA LEU A 334 -5.14 -12.69 -0.22
C LEU A 334 -4.32 -13.93 -0.60
N GLY A 335 -4.07 -14.11 -1.90
CA GLY A 335 -3.61 -15.39 -2.46
C GLY A 335 -4.57 -16.54 -2.11
N SER A 336 -4.09 -17.57 -1.40
CA SER A 336 -4.88 -18.70 -0.90
C SER A 336 -5.58 -18.48 0.45
N VAL A 337 -5.47 -17.29 1.05
CA VAL A 337 -6.15 -16.94 2.30
C VAL A 337 -7.45 -16.21 1.98
N LEU A 338 -8.58 -16.79 2.32
CA LEU A 338 -9.87 -16.11 2.30
C LEU A 338 -9.99 -15.27 3.57
N VAL A 339 -10.06 -13.96 3.37
CA VAL A 339 -10.31 -12.94 4.39
C VAL A 339 -11.77 -12.58 4.33
N TYR A 340 -12.45 -12.68 5.47
CA TYR A 340 -13.90 -12.47 5.53
C TYR A 340 -14.20 -11.59 6.73
N ALA A 341 -14.79 -10.43 6.47
CA ALA A 341 -14.83 -9.31 7.39
C ALA A 341 -16.27 -8.90 7.71
N SER A 342 -16.50 -8.45 8.94
CA SER A 342 -17.68 -7.63 9.22
C SER A 342 -17.40 -6.19 8.80
N THR A 343 -18.35 -5.60 8.09
CA THR A 343 -18.30 -4.19 7.67
C THR A 343 -19.54 -3.41 8.11
N MET A 344 -20.39 -4.00 8.96
CA MET A 344 -21.69 -3.44 9.35
C MET A 344 -21.75 -3.23 10.86
N ARG A 345 -22.26 -2.08 11.32
CA ARG A 345 -22.25 -1.67 12.73
C ARG A 345 -22.71 -2.77 13.70
N ASP A 346 -23.86 -3.38 13.43
CA ASP A 346 -24.56 -4.25 14.38
C ASP A 346 -24.30 -5.75 14.18
N GLN A 347 -23.35 -6.10 13.29
CA GLN A 347 -22.98 -7.48 13.01
C GLN A 347 -21.52 -7.70 13.42
N GLY A 348 -21.28 -8.44 14.50
CA GLY A 348 -19.96 -9.01 14.75
C GLY A 348 -19.69 -10.16 13.78
N LEU A 349 -18.44 -10.61 13.72
CA LEU A 349 -18.03 -11.76 12.90
C LEU A 349 -18.88 -13.01 13.20
N ASP A 350 -19.31 -13.19 14.45
CA ASP A 350 -20.17 -14.28 14.94
C ASP A 350 -21.58 -14.29 14.33
N LYS A 351 -22.02 -13.18 13.73
CA LYS A 351 -23.38 -12.99 13.19
C LYS A 351 -23.43 -12.93 11.66
N LEU A 352 -22.30 -13.14 10.98
CA LEU A 352 -22.26 -13.11 9.52
C LEU A 352 -22.72 -14.44 8.93
N ASP A 353 -23.49 -14.38 7.85
CA ASP A 353 -23.74 -15.52 6.99
C ASP A 353 -22.51 -15.73 6.08
N TRP A 354 -21.89 -16.90 6.23
CA TRP A 354 -20.67 -17.28 5.53
C TRP A 354 -21.01 -17.98 4.22
N THR A 355 -20.76 -17.31 3.09
CA THR A 355 -20.72 -17.99 1.79
C THR A 355 -19.27 -18.37 1.51
N ILE A 356 -18.92 -19.62 1.82
CA ILE A 356 -17.58 -20.16 1.59
C ILE A 356 -17.53 -20.81 0.20
N PRO A 357 -16.48 -20.56 -0.61
CA PRO A 357 -16.32 -21.22 -1.90
C PRO A 357 -16.28 -22.75 -1.78
N ASN A 358 -16.60 -23.45 -2.86
CA ASN A 358 -16.48 -24.91 -2.90
C ASN A 358 -15.03 -25.37 -2.61
N GLY A 359 -14.90 -26.56 -2.04
CA GLY A 359 -13.62 -27.17 -1.67
C GLY A 359 -13.30 -27.06 -0.18
N THR A 360 -12.07 -27.42 0.19
CA THR A 360 -11.61 -27.42 1.58
C THR A 360 -11.14 -26.02 1.98
N TRP A 361 -11.72 -25.48 3.06
CA TRP A 361 -11.31 -24.19 3.65
C TRP A 361 -11.17 -24.36 5.16
N LEU A 362 -9.95 -24.18 5.66
CA LEU A 362 -9.62 -24.41 7.07
C LEU A 362 -9.46 -23.07 7.79
N ARG A 363 -10.33 -22.80 8.76
CA ARG A 363 -10.23 -21.61 9.62
C ARG A 363 -8.96 -21.67 10.46
N PHE A 364 -8.27 -20.54 10.58
CA PHE A 364 -7.11 -20.37 11.46
C PHE A 364 -7.07 -18.95 12.03
N ASP A 365 -6.28 -18.77 13.09
CA ASP A 365 -5.92 -17.48 13.65
C ASP A 365 -4.50 -17.56 14.24
N PHE A 366 -3.99 -16.45 14.77
CA PHE A 366 -2.66 -16.40 15.40
C PHE A 366 -2.77 -16.22 16.91
N ASP A 367 -3.72 -16.91 17.55
CA ASP A 367 -4.17 -16.68 18.93
C ASP A 367 -4.65 -15.24 19.15
N ASP A 368 -5.28 -14.68 18.11
CA ASP A 368 -5.71 -13.29 18.00
C ASP A 368 -7.20 -13.17 17.65
N SER A 369 -8.00 -14.20 17.93
CA SER A 369 -9.44 -14.21 17.68
C SER A 369 -10.14 -13.05 18.39
N HIS A 370 -10.86 -12.22 17.63
CA HIS A 370 -11.65 -11.09 18.13
C HIS A 370 -12.86 -10.83 17.21
N PRO A 371 -14.05 -10.45 17.72
CA PRO A 371 -15.25 -10.22 16.91
C PRO A 371 -15.14 -9.11 15.85
N ASP A 372 -14.22 -8.16 16.05
CA ASP A 372 -13.95 -7.06 15.13
C ASP A 372 -12.79 -7.31 14.17
N LEU A 373 -12.14 -8.48 14.23
CA LEU A 373 -11.11 -8.86 13.27
C LEU A 373 -11.69 -9.78 12.20
N PRO A 374 -11.19 -9.72 10.96
CA PRO A 374 -11.61 -10.66 9.91
C PRO A 374 -11.36 -12.11 10.31
N ALA A 375 -12.23 -13.03 9.90
CA ALA A 375 -11.91 -14.46 9.91
C ALA A 375 -10.95 -14.75 8.76
N LEU A 376 -10.00 -15.66 9.02
CA LEU A 376 -9.08 -16.17 8.02
C LEU A 376 -9.38 -17.65 7.77
N TYR A 377 -9.46 -18.02 6.49
CA TYR A 377 -9.54 -19.40 6.06
C TYR A 377 -8.42 -19.68 5.05
N LEU A 378 -7.66 -20.74 5.28
CA LEU A 378 -6.65 -21.19 4.34
C LEU A 378 -7.28 -22.23 3.40
N GLN A 379 -7.13 -22.02 2.10
CA GLN A 379 -7.56 -22.98 1.08
C GLN A 379 -6.77 -24.29 1.24
N GLY A 380 -7.47 -25.43 1.27
CA GLY A 380 -6.85 -26.74 1.19
C GLY A 380 -6.02 -26.86 -0.08
N GLY A 381 -4.86 -27.50 0.02
CA GLY A 381 -3.87 -27.51 -1.05
C GLY A 381 -2.81 -26.43 -0.91
N SER A 382 -2.82 -25.63 0.17
CA SER A 382 -1.94 -24.46 0.31
C SER A 382 -0.99 -24.52 1.49
N ILE A 383 0.21 -23.97 1.28
CA ILE A 383 1.20 -23.67 2.32
C ILE A 383 1.49 -22.17 2.29
N ILE A 384 1.37 -21.49 3.43
CA ILE A 384 1.73 -20.07 3.55
C ILE A 384 2.83 -19.85 4.60
N PRO A 385 3.83 -18.99 4.30
CA PRO A 385 4.85 -18.60 5.27
C PRO A 385 4.33 -17.50 6.21
N SER A 386 4.69 -17.57 7.48
CA SER A 386 4.51 -16.48 8.45
C SER A 386 5.75 -16.32 9.32
N GLY A 387 6.03 -15.09 9.72
CA GLY A 387 7.15 -14.73 10.57
C GLY A 387 6.71 -14.28 11.97
N PRO A 388 7.67 -13.93 12.84
CA PRO A 388 7.35 -13.27 14.09
C PRO A 388 6.80 -11.86 13.83
N PRO A 389 5.95 -11.33 14.73
CA PRO A 389 5.47 -9.97 14.59
C PRO A 389 6.60 -9.02 15.01
N HIS A 390 7.11 -8.23 14.08
CA HIS A 390 8.11 -7.18 14.35
C HIS A 390 7.46 -5.83 14.56
N GLN A 391 8.05 -4.94 15.35
CA GLN A 391 7.56 -3.56 15.47
C GLN A 391 7.63 -2.80 14.14
N HIS A 392 8.71 -3.01 13.38
CA HIS A 392 8.92 -2.48 12.03
C HIS A 392 9.66 -3.50 11.17
N VAL A 393 9.54 -3.39 9.84
CA VAL A 393 10.12 -4.37 8.91
C VAL A 393 11.65 -4.45 8.99
N GLY A 394 12.32 -3.34 9.31
CA GLY A 394 13.78 -3.31 9.50
C GLY A 394 14.29 -4.03 10.75
N ALA A 395 13.41 -4.49 11.65
CA ALA A 395 13.79 -5.32 12.80
C ALA A 395 13.78 -6.82 12.47
N ALA A 396 13.31 -7.21 11.28
CA ALA A 396 13.35 -8.58 10.82
C ALA A 396 14.79 -9.01 10.50
N SER A 397 15.11 -10.26 10.82
CA SER A 397 16.38 -10.91 10.55
C SER A 397 16.17 -12.14 9.66
N PRO A 398 17.06 -12.42 8.70
CA PRO A 398 17.03 -13.68 7.95
C PRO A 398 17.08 -14.94 8.85
N SER A 399 17.63 -14.82 10.06
CA SER A 399 17.71 -15.91 11.04
C SER A 399 16.43 -16.13 11.84
N ASP A 400 15.42 -15.26 11.69
CA ASP A 400 14.17 -15.39 12.43
C ASP A 400 13.46 -16.68 12.09
N ASP A 401 12.81 -17.26 13.09
CA ASP A 401 11.99 -18.45 12.92
C ASP A 401 10.90 -18.19 11.87
N LEU A 402 10.71 -19.18 10.98
CA LEU A 402 9.64 -19.14 9.99
C LEU A 402 8.62 -20.23 10.31
N THR A 403 7.34 -19.89 10.27
CA THR A 403 6.25 -20.87 10.38
C THR A 403 5.61 -21.10 9.01
N LEU A 404 5.54 -22.35 8.56
CA LEU A 404 4.74 -22.78 7.42
C LEU A 404 3.38 -23.27 7.93
N LEU A 405 2.31 -22.54 7.63
CA LEU A 405 0.95 -23.03 7.85
C LEU A 405 0.55 -23.88 6.64
N VAL A 406 0.13 -25.11 6.90
CA VAL A 406 -0.17 -26.14 5.90
C VAL A 406 -1.64 -26.53 6.02
N ALA A 407 -2.40 -26.35 4.94
CA ALA A 407 -3.75 -26.89 4.78
C ALA A 407 -3.74 -27.92 3.66
N LEU A 408 -3.90 -29.21 4.00
CA LEU A 408 -3.99 -30.26 2.98
C LEU A 408 -5.35 -30.21 2.27
N ASP A 409 -5.36 -30.52 0.98
CA ASP A 409 -6.58 -30.73 0.20
C ASP A 409 -7.21 -32.11 0.46
N GLU A 410 -8.30 -32.42 -0.25
CA GLU A 410 -8.98 -33.71 -0.20
C GLU A 410 -8.14 -34.90 -0.68
N HIS A 411 -7.04 -34.64 -1.38
CA HIS A 411 -6.05 -35.63 -1.81
C HIS A 411 -4.85 -35.70 -0.86
N GLY A 412 -4.88 -34.94 0.24
CA GLY A 412 -3.84 -34.93 1.25
C GLY A 412 -2.55 -34.24 0.78
N LYS A 413 -2.65 -33.26 -0.12
CA LYS A 413 -1.53 -32.50 -0.68
C LYS A 413 -1.63 -31.01 -0.36
N ALA A 414 -0.49 -30.32 -0.36
CA ALA A 414 -0.44 -28.87 -0.36
C ALA A 414 0.85 -28.34 -1.01
N GLU A 415 0.78 -27.14 -1.58
CA GLU A 415 1.93 -26.45 -2.18
C GLU A 415 1.98 -25.00 -1.73
N GLY A 416 3.17 -24.42 -1.72
CA GLY A 416 3.34 -23.01 -1.42
C GLY A 416 4.68 -22.47 -1.85
N VAL A 417 4.77 -21.16 -1.92
CA VAL A 417 5.96 -20.44 -2.37
C VAL A 417 6.33 -19.38 -1.33
N LEU A 418 7.63 -19.16 -1.16
CA LEU A 418 8.19 -18.06 -0.38
C LEU A 418 9.26 -17.36 -1.23
N PHE A 419 9.10 -16.06 -1.42
CA PHE A 419 10.10 -15.17 -2.02
C PHE A 419 10.82 -14.37 -0.93
N GLU A 420 12.15 -14.32 -1.02
CA GLU A 420 13.02 -13.55 -0.13
C GLU A 420 14.12 -12.85 -0.94
N ASP A 421 14.39 -11.58 -0.63
CA ASP A 421 15.51 -10.79 -1.15
C ASP A 421 16.07 -9.89 -0.02
N ASP A 422 16.91 -8.91 -0.37
CA ASP A 422 17.48 -7.95 0.59
C ASP A 422 16.46 -6.95 1.19
N GLY A 423 15.19 -7.01 0.77
CA GLY A 423 14.11 -6.14 1.25
C GLY A 423 14.12 -4.71 0.68
N ASP A 424 15.24 -4.24 0.14
CA ASP A 424 15.34 -3.02 -0.67
C ASP A 424 16.41 -3.19 -1.77
N GLY A 425 16.34 -2.36 -2.81
CA GLY A 425 17.25 -2.40 -3.95
C GLY A 425 16.84 -3.36 -5.08
N TYR A 426 17.78 -3.61 -5.98
CA TYR A 426 17.53 -4.25 -7.28
C TYR A 426 18.35 -5.53 -7.49
N GLU A 427 19.00 -6.04 -6.45
CA GLU A 427 19.84 -7.25 -6.52
C GLU A 427 19.06 -8.48 -7.01
N PHE A 428 17.77 -8.57 -6.68
CA PHE A 428 16.87 -9.62 -7.18
C PHE A 428 16.86 -9.70 -8.73
N THR A 429 17.06 -8.58 -9.44
CA THR A 429 17.12 -8.57 -10.92
C THR A 429 18.36 -9.27 -11.48
N ARG A 430 19.40 -9.43 -10.65
CA ARG A 430 20.65 -10.14 -10.98
C ARG A 430 20.65 -11.58 -10.48
N GLY A 431 19.53 -12.05 -9.93
CA GLY A 431 19.39 -13.38 -9.36
C GLY A 431 19.64 -13.46 -7.86
N GLU A 432 19.99 -12.36 -7.18
CA GLU A 432 20.19 -12.32 -5.72
C GLU A 432 18.83 -12.27 -5.00
N TYR A 433 18.09 -13.36 -5.12
CA TYR A 433 16.85 -13.65 -4.40
C TYR A 433 16.79 -15.15 -4.11
N LEU A 434 15.85 -15.56 -3.25
CA LEU A 434 15.53 -16.94 -2.97
C LEU A 434 14.03 -17.16 -3.17
N LEU A 435 13.68 -17.99 -4.14
CA LEU A 435 12.32 -18.50 -4.30
C LEU A 435 12.29 -19.97 -3.86
N THR A 436 11.63 -20.25 -2.74
CA THR A 436 11.48 -21.62 -2.23
C THR A 436 10.09 -22.15 -2.53
N HIS A 437 10.03 -23.31 -3.18
CA HIS A 437 8.78 -24.05 -3.39
C HIS A 437 8.69 -25.17 -2.35
N TYR A 438 7.63 -25.14 -1.56
CA TYR A 438 7.31 -26.16 -0.56
C TYR A 438 6.19 -27.05 -1.08
N VAL A 439 6.30 -28.35 -0.77
CA VAL A 439 5.22 -29.32 -0.99
C VAL A 439 5.01 -30.12 0.29
N ALA A 440 3.75 -30.40 0.60
CA ALA A 440 3.32 -31.27 1.68
C ALA A 440 2.47 -32.39 1.10
N GLU A 441 2.70 -33.62 1.54
CA GLU A 441 1.89 -34.78 1.17
C GLU A 441 1.69 -35.69 2.37
N ILE A 442 0.47 -36.21 2.54
CA ILE A 442 0.17 -37.27 3.50
C ILE A 442 0.34 -38.64 2.82
N GLN A 443 1.10 -39.51 3.46
CA GLN A 443 1.19 -40.92 3.08
C GLN A 443 0.93 -41.77 4.32
N ALA A 444 -0.11 -42.60 4.26
CA ALA A 444 -0.68 -43.30 5.40
C ALA A 444 -1.07 -42.34 6.55
N SER A 445 -0.21 -42.19 7.56
CA SER A 445 -0.45 -41.32 8.73
C SER A 445 0.69 -40.32 8.95
N VAL A 446 1.58 -40.15 7.98
CA VAL A 446 2.72 -39.23 8.07
C VAL A 446 2.56 -38.12 7.04
N VAL A 447 2.57 -36.87 7.51
CA VAL A 447 2.64 -35.69 6.64
C VAL A 447 4.11 -35.32 6.46
N THR A 448 4.57 -35.32 5.22
CA THR A 448 5.93 -34.92 4.86
C THR A 448 5.89 -33.54 4.22
N VAL A 449 6.62 -32.58 4.79
CA VAL A 449 6.83 -31.26 4.19
C VAL A 449 8.27 -31.17 3.70
N ARG A 450 8.47 -30.79 2.44
CA ARG A 450 9.80 -30.71 1.82
C ARG A 450 9.90 -29.52 0.87
N VAL A 451 11.13 -29.08 0.64
CA VAL A 451 11.45 -28.17 -0.45
C VAL A 451 11.48 -28.98 -1.75
N SER A 452 10.59 -28.69 -2.69
CA SER A 452 10.55 -29.34 -4.00
C SER A 452 11.50 -28.69 -4.99
N LYS A 453 11.63 -27.36 -4.93
CA LYS A 453 12.44 -26.56 -5.86
C LYS A 453 12.97 -25.31 -5.15
N THR A 454 14.12 -24.83 -5.59
CA THR A 454 14.69 -23.55 -5.18
C THR A 454 15.19 -22.81 -6.42
N GLU A 455 14.96 -21.50 -6.46
CA GLU A 455 15.42 -20.61 -7.54
C GLU A 455 16.11 -19.37 -6.97
N GLY A 456 16.97 -18.75 -7.77
CA GLY A 456 17.82 -17.65 -7.38
C GLY A 456 19.15 -18.09 -6.74
N LEU A 457 20.01 -17.12 -6.48
CA LEU A 457 21.39 -17.27 -5.99
C LEU A 457 21.52 -16.99 -4.49
N TRP A 458 20.50 -16.38 -3.89
CA TRP A 458 20.53 -16.02 -2.47
C TRP A 458 20.60 -17.26 -1.60
N LYS A 459 21.53 -17.26 -0.65
CA LYS A 459 21.74 -18.40 0.24
C LYS A 459 20.59 -18.52 1.22
N ARG A 460 19.98 -19.71 1.29
CA ARG A 460 18.96 -20.05 2.29
C ARG A 460 19.44 -19.68 3.70
N PRO A 461 18.72 -18.80 4.41
CA PRO A 461 19.07 -18.45 5.77
C PRO A 461 19.04 -19.66 6.71
N LYS A 462 19.96 -19.70 7.67
CA LYS A 462 19.94 -20.69 8.76
C LYS A 462 18.95 -20.20 9.82
N ARG A 463 17.78 -20.83 9.87
CA ARG A 463 16.71 -20.53 10.81
C ARG A 463 15.92 -21.80 11.13
N ARG A 464 15.18 -21.77 12.25
CA ARG A 464 14.22 -22.83 12.56
C ARG A 464 13.00 -22.67 11.68
N LEU A 465 12.45 -23.81 11.27
CA LEU A 465 11.22 -23.85 10.49
C LEU A 465 10.16 -24.64 11.28
N HIS A 466 9.12 -23.94 11.69
CA HIS A 466 7.95 -24.52 12.34
C HIS A 466 6.94 -24.91 11.27
N VAL A 467 6.41 -26.11 11.34
CA VAL A 467 5.30 -26.55 10.48
C VAL A 467 4.05 -26.62 11.33
N GLN A 468 3.01 -25.88 10.93
CA GLN A 468 1.70 -25.91 11.55
C GLN A 468 0.70 -26.53 10.58
N LEU A 469 0.27 -27.76 10.87
CA LEU A 469 -0.73 -28.46 10.08
C LEU A 469 -2.13 -28.13 10.60
N LEU A 470 -3.00 -27.60 9.74
CA LEU A 470 -4.40 -27.35 10.04
C LEU A 470 -5.23 -28.64 9.89
N LEU A 471 -5.98 -29.02 10.92
CA LEU A 471 -6.76 -30.28 10.96
C LEU A 471 -8.28 -30.08 10.85
N GLY A 472 -8.75 -28.85 10.63
CA GLY A 472 -10.17 -28.49 10.63
C GLY A 472 -10.68 -28.07 12.02
N GLY A 473 -11.79 -27.32 12.05
CA GLY A 473 -12.37 -26.81 13.31
C GLY A 473 -11.48 -25.85 14.10
N GLY A 474 -10.44 -25.27 13.48
CA GLY A 474 -9.44 -24.42 14.13
C GLY A 474 -8.31 -25.18 14.85
N ALA A 475 -8.31 -26.51 14.83
CA ALA A 475 -7.26 -27.31 15.45
C ALA A 475 -5.96 -27.29 14.63
N MET A 476 -4.82 -27.18 15.33
CA MET A 476 -3.48 -27.12 14.73
C MET A 476 -2.52 -28.10 15.41
N VAL A 477 -1.66 -28.75 14.61
CA VAL A 477 -0.52 -29.53 15.12
C VAL A 477 0.78 -28.81 14.74
N SER A 478 1.61 -28.52 15.73
CA SER A 478 2.90 -27.83 15.55
C SER A 478 4.06 -28.80 15.62
N LEU A 479 4.97 -28.72 14.65
CA LEU A 479 6.21 -29.50 14.57
C LEU A 479 7.39 -28.55 14.36
N LEU A 480 8.48 -28.76 15.10
CA LEU A 480 9.73 -28.02 14.91
C LEU A 480 10.68 -28.83 14.04
N LEU A 481 11.11 -28.27 12.91
CA LEU A 481 12.23 -28.78 12.12
C LEU A 481 13.49 -27.99 12.50
N LEU A 482 14.51 -28.71 12.98
CA LEU A 482 15.81 -28.17 13.39
C LEU A 482 16.76 -27.99 12.21
#